data_AF-L5M493-F1
#
_entry.id   AF-L5M493-F1
#
_cell.length_a   1.000
_cell.length_b   1.000
_cell.length_c   1.000
_cell.angle_alpha   90.00
_cell.angle_beta   90.00
_cell.angle_gamma   90.00
#
_symmetry.space_group_name_H-M   'P 1'
#
loop_
_entity.id
_entity.type
_entity.pdbx_description
1 polymer ?
#
loop_
_entity_poly.entity_id
_entity_poly.type
_entity_poly.pdbx_seq_one_letter_code
_entity_poly.pdbx_strand_id
1 'polypeptide(L)' 'MGHQPSSFGQGSGSCHICSNRHGLIRKYGLNMCRQCSLQYANDIGFIRLD' A
#
# COMPACT_ATOMS: atom_id res chain seq x y z
N MET A 1 -3.24 29.16 2.22
CA MET A 1 -2.88 28.06 1.29
C MET A 1 -3.78 26.87 1.62
N GLY A 2 -4.88 26.72 0.89
CA GLY A 2 -5.89 25.71 1.18
C GLY A 2 -5.37 24.31 0.87
N HIS A 3 -5.47 23.39 1.82
CA HIS A 3 -5.27 21.97 1.55
C HIS A 3 -6.41 21.52 0.64
N GLN A 4 -6.11 21.34 -0.64
CA GLN A 4 -7.05 20.72 -1.56
C GLN A 4 -7.16 19.25 -1.16
N PRO A 5 -8.36 18.74 -0.81
CA PRO A 5 -8.51 17.35 -0.41
C PRO A 5 -8.14 16.45 -1.59
N SER A 6 -7.05 15.69 -1.43
CA SER A 6 -6.56 14.73 -2.42
C SER A 6 -7.43 13.48 -2.40
N SER A 7 -8.61 13.56 -3.00
CA SER A 7 -9.52 12.43 -3.17
C SER A 7 -8.95 11.34 -4.09
N PHE A 8 -8.04 11.71 -5.00
CA PHE A 8 -7.43 10.81 -5.96
C PHE A 8 -5.92 11.08 -6.13
N GLY A 9 -5.21 10.11 -6.69
CA GLY A 9 -3.77 10.21 -7.00
C GLY A 9 -2.85 9.65 -5.92
N GLN A 10 -1.55 9.89 -6.05
CA GLN A 10 -0.53 9.27 -5.18
C GLN A 10 -0.67 9.68 -3.70
N GLY A 11 -1.18 10.88 -3.42
CA GLY A 11 -1.41 11.37 -2.06
C GLY A 11 -2.72 10.88 -1.43
N SER A 12 -3.59 10.19 -2.17
CA SER A 12 -4.93 9.80 -1.68
C SER A 12 -4.93 8.48 -0.89
N GLY A 13 -3.76 7.91 -0.60
CA GLY A 13 -3.64 6.65 0.12
C GLY A 13 -2.30 6.49 0.82
N SER A 14 -2.30 5.70 1.88
CA SER A 14 -1.13 5.35 2.68
C SER A 14 -1.18 3.88 3.08
N CYS A 15 -0.02 3.30 3.34
CA CYS A 15 0.09 1.92 3.79
C CYS A 15 -0.65 1.77 5.12
N HIS A 16 -1.55 0.80 5.22
CA HIS A 16 -2.30 0.57 6.47
C HIS A 16 -1.41 0.10 7.63
N ILE A 17 -0.20 -0.38 7.34
CA ILE A 17 0.74 -0.90 8.35
C ILE A 17 1.74 0.18 8.79
N CYS A 18 2.42 0.83 7.84
CA CYS A 18 3.52 1.76 8.15
C CYS A 18 3.22 3.21 7.78
N SER A 19 2.01 3.54 7.33
CA SER A 19 1.60 4.89 6.88
C SER A 19 2.42 5.49 5.73
N ASN A 20 3.32 4.73 5.12
CA ASN A 20 4.08 5.18 3.96
C ASN A 20 3.16 5.40 2.74
N ARG A 21 3.36 6.51 2.02
CA ARG A 21 2.60 6.85 0.80
C ARG A 21 3.27 6.33 -0.47
N HIS A 22 4.56 5.99 -0.41
CA HIS A 22 5.33 5.55 -1.57
C HIS A 22 5.24 4.05 -1.81
N GLY A 23 5.20 3.66 -3.08
CA GLY A 23 5.22 2.26 -3.49
C GLY A 23 4.03 1.46 -2.96
N LEU A 24 2.85 2.09 -2.95
CA LEU A 24 1.61 1.50 -2.49
C LEU A 24 1.08 0.48 -3.50
N ILE A 25 0.97 -0.77 -3.09
CA ILE A 25 0.32 -1.84 -3.83
C ILE A 25 -1.18 -1.75 -3.53
N ARG A 26 -1.93 -1.27 -4.52
CA ARG A 26 -3.39 -1.11 -4.46
C ARG A 26 -4.14 -2.28 -5.11
N LYS A 27 -3.41 -3.22 -5.71
CA LYS A 27 -3.98 -4.42 -6.33
C LYS A 27 -4.71 -5.23 -5.28
N TYR A 28 -5.89 -5.74 -5.63
CA TYR A 28 -6.75 -6.55 -4.75
C TYR A 28 -7.18 -5.84 -3.45
N GLY A 29 -7.08 -4.50 -3.37
CA GLY A 29 -7.47 -3.75 -2.19
C GLY A 29 -6.51 -3.86 -1.00
N LEU A 30 -5.28 -4.36 -1.20
CA LEU A 30 -4.30 -4.55 -0.12
C LEU A 30 -3.92 -3.23 0.57
N ASN A 31 -3.75 -2.16 -0.21
CA ASN A 31 -3.33 -0.83 0.24
C ASN A 31 -2.10 -0.87 1.18
N MET A 32 -1.13 -1.72 0.83
CA MET A 32 0.13 -1.91 1.56
C MET A 32 1.31 -1.43 0.72
N CYS A 33 2.36 -0.89 1.34
CA CYS A 33 3.58 -0.57 0.61
C CYS A 33 4.35 -1.85 0.24
N ARG A 34 5.19 -1.78 -0.79
CA ARG A 34 5.99 -2.91 -1.29
C ARG A 34 6.83 -3.65 -0.24
N GLN A 35 7.29 -2.93 0.79
CA GLN A 35 8.10 -3.52 1.87
C GLN A 35 7.21 -4.34 2.80
N CYS A 36 6.08 -3.77 3.22
CA CYS A 36 5.10 -4.46 4.06
C CYS A 36 4.48 -5.65 3.33
N SER A 37 4.15 -5.54 2.04
CA SER A 37 3.59 -6.67 1.30
C SER A 37 4.53 -7.88 1.24
N LEU A 38 5.85 -7.66 1.22
CA LEU A 38 6.84 -8.74 1.26
C LEU A 38 6.98 -9.31 2.67
N GLN A 39 7.01 -8.44 3.69
CA GLN A 39 7.08 -8.83 5.09
C GLN A 39 5.90 -9.76 5.48
N TYR A 40 4.69 -9.40 5.04
CA TYR A 40 3.46 -10.12 5.34
C TYR A 40 3.00 -11.02 4.18
N ALA A 41 3.87 -11.31 3.20
CA ALA A 41 3.50 -12.10 2.03
C ALA A 41 2.93 -13.47 2.43
N ASN A 42 3.55 -14.12 3.42
CA ASN A 42 3.13 -15.43 3.90
C ASN A 42 1.77 -15.37 4.63
N ASP A 43 1.56 -14.40 5.51
CA ASP A 43 0.28 -14.18 6.21
C ASP A 43 -0.88 -13.86 5.25
N ILE A 44 -0.59 -13.15 4.16
CA ILE A 44 -1.59 -12.87 3.11
C ILE A 44 -1.87 -14.13 2.26
N GLY A 45 -1.03 -15.15 2.33
CA GLY A 45 -1.14 -16.37 1.53
C GLY A 45 -0.45 -16.29 0.17
N PHE A 46 0.42 -15.31 -0.06
CA PHE A 46 1.28 -15.30 -1.24
C PHE A 46 2.36 -16.37 -1.10
N ILE A 47 2.30 -17.37 -1.98
CA ILE A 47 3.34 -18.38 -2.15
C ILE A 47 4.26 -17.98 -3.30
N ARG A 48 5.58 -18.09 -3.07
CA ARG A 48 6.55 -17.95 -4.17
C ARG A 48 6.54 -19.25 -4.96
N LEU A 49 5.93 -19.19 -6.14
CA LEU A 49 6.12 -20.20 -7.17
C LEU A 49 7.37 -19.79 -7.92
N ASP A 50 8.42 -20.60 -7.82
CA ASP A 50 9.63 -20.48 -8.64
C ASP A 50 9.30 -20.71 -10.12
#